data_AF-A0A899NFY4-F1
#
_entry.id   AF-A0A899NFY4-F1
#
_cell.length_a   1.000
_cell.length_b   1.000
_cell.length_c   1.000
_cell.angle_alpha   90.00
_cell.angle_beta   90.00
_cell.angle_gamma   90.00
#
_symmetry.space_group_name_H-M   'P 1'
#
loop_
_entity.id
_entity.type
_entity.pdbx_description
1 polymer ?
#
loop_
_entity_poly.entity_id
_entity_poly.type
_entity_poly.pdbx_seq_one_letter_code
_entity_poly.pdbx_strand_id
1 'polypeptide(L)' 'MSHLTGVISSVIQELDTVGERINSAISEASSDAEIQLLEDALISLSETRTLLQGKTPVSQVNASVTRIRPLP' A
#
# COMPACT_ATOMS: atom_id res chain seq x y z
N MET A 1 -15.88 -24.72 6.07
CA MET A 1 -14.93 -24.16 5.08
C MET A 1 -15.48 -22.93 4.35
N SER A 2 -16.73 -22.88 3.87
CA SER A 2 -17.20 -21.75 3.04
C SER A 2 -17.35 -20.39 3.76
N HIS A 3 -17.68 -20.37 5.06
CA HIS A 3 -17.88 -19.12 5.79
C HIS A 3 -16.57 -18.33 5.99
N LEU A 4 -15.49 -19.02 6.37
CA LEU A 4 -14.17 -18.40 6.55
C LEU A 4 -13.63 -17.84 5.22
N THR A 5 -13.78 -18.57 4.12
CA THR A 5 -13.40 -18.09 2.78
C THR A 5 -14.21 -16.86 2.37
N GLY A 6 -15.51 -16.80 2.71
CA GLY A 6 -16.34 -15.63 2.49
C GLY A 6 -15.88 -14.41 3.28
N VAL A 7 -15.55 -14.59 4.57
CA VAL A 7 -15.03 -13.51 5.42
C VAL A 7 -13.70 -12.98 4.88
N ILE A 8 -12.76 -13.86 4.52
CA ILE A 8 -11.47 -13.44 3.95
C ILE A 8 -11.66 -12.65 2.65
N SER A 9 -12.60 -13.09 1.80
CA SER A 9 -12.90 -12.38 0.54
C SER A 9 -13.46 -10.99 0.80
N SER A 10 -14.36 -10.84 1.79
CA SER A 10 -14.91 -9.55 2.20
C SER A 10 -13.82 -8.61 2.72
N VAL A 11 -12.92 -9.11 3.57
CA VAL A 11 -11.80 -8.32 4.10
C VAL A 11 -10.90 -7.85 2.97
N ILE A 12 -10.60 -8.70 1.98
CA ILE A 12 -9.80 -8.30 0.81
C ILE A 12 -10.46 -7.17 0.02
N GLN A 13 -11.79 -7.21 -0.17
CA GLN A 13 -12.53 -6.12 -0.84
C GLN A 13 -12.50 -4.81 -0.05
N GLU A 14 -12.61 -4.89 1.28
CA GLU A 14 -12.48 -3.72 2.14
C GLU A 14 -11.06 -3.13 2.06
N LEU A 15 -10.02 -3.97 2.03
CA LEU A 15 -8.64 -3.52 1.84
C LEU A 15 -8.46 -2.84 0.47
N ASP A 16 -9.06 -3.38 -0.61
CA ASP A 16 -9.01 -2.74 -1.93
C ASP A 16 -9.68 -1.33 -1.88
N THR A 17 -10.82 -1.21 -1.19
CA THR A 17 -11.51 0.08 -0.99
C THR A 17 -10.66 1.08 -0.19
N VAL A 18 -9.96 0.61 0.85
CA VAL A 18 -9.04 1.46 1.63
C VAL A 18 -7.88 1.91 0.76
N GLY A 19 -7.34 1.04 -0.10
CA GLY A 19 -6.27 1.38 -1.03
C GLY A 19 -6.67 2.47 -2.03
N GLU A 20 -7.88 2.42 -2.56
CA GLU A 20 -8.42 3.49 -3.40
C GLU A 20 -8.50 4.83 -2.67
N ARG A 21 -8.97 4.84 -1.41
CA ARG A 21 -9.04 6.06 -0.58
C ARG A 21 -7.66 6.65 -0.30
N ILE A 22 -6.66 5.81 -0.03
CA ILE A 22 -5.29 6.30 0.20
C ILE A 22 -4.71 6.88 -1.10
N ASN A 23 -4.95 6.25 -2.26
CA ASN A 23 -4.53 6.81 -3.55
C ASN A 23 -5.19 8.17 -3.86
N SER A 24 -6.48 8.33 -3.52
CA SER A 24 -7.15 9.64 -3.59
C SER A 24 -6.49 10.65 -2.66
N ALA A 25 -6.18 10.27 -1.42
CA ALA A 25 -5.51 11.14 -0.47
C ALA A 25 -4.11 11.56 -0.94
N ILE A 26 -3.34 10.66 -1.58
CA ILE A 26 -2.04 11.00 -2.18
C ILE A 26 -2.20 12.05 -3.29
N SER A 27 -3.25 11.93 -4.09
CA SER A 27 -3.53 12.88 -5.18
C SER A 27 -3.95 14.26 -4.68
N GLU A 28 -4.48 14.34 -3.45
CA GLU A 28 -4.91 15.59 -2.79
C GLU A 28 -3.85 16.15 -1.82
N ALA A 29 -2.82 15.37 -1.48
CA ALA A 29 -1.80 15.73 -0.51
C ALA A 29 -0.99 16.95 -0.98
N SER A 30 -0.66 17.81 -0.03
CA SER A 30 0.00 19.10 -0.31
C SER A 30 1.49 19.11 0.04
N SER A 31 1.98 18.05 0.66
CA SER A 31 3.35 17.93 1.14
C SER A 31 3.95 16.58 0.78
N ASP A 32 5.22 16.58 0.34
CA ASP A 32 6.00 15.35 0.12
C ASP A 32 6.04 14.44 1.36
N ALA A 33 6.01 15.01 2.57
CA ALA A 33 5.99 14.24 3.81
C ALA A 33 4.65 13.51 4.03
N GLU A 34 3.55 14.12 3.62
CA GLU A 34 2.21 13.53 3.68
C GLU A 34 2.08 12.42 2.62
N ILE A 35 2.58 12.67 1.40
CA ILE A 35 2.66 11.67 0.34
C ILE A 35 3.44 10.45 0.81
N GLN A 36 4.63 10.63 1.40
CA GLN A 36 5.46 9.52 1.87
C GLN A 36 4.74 8.65 2.91
N LEU A 37 4.04 9.28 3.88
CA LEU A 37 3.28 8.54 4.89
C LEU A 37 2.14 7.72 4.28
N LEU A 38 1.47 8.25 3.26
CA LEU A 38 0.38 7.58 2.56
C LEU A 38 0.91 6.45 1.65
N GLU A 39 2.06 6.62 1.02
CA GLU A 39 2.76 5.57 0.28
C GLU A 39 3.16 4.40 1.20
N ASP A 40 3.72 4.70 2.38
CA ASP A 40 4.06 3.69 3.39
C ASP A 40 2.81 2.93 3.88
N ALA A 41 1.68 3.63 4.01
CA ALA A 41 0.39 3.02 4.34
C ALA A 41 -0.11 2.07 3.23
N LEU A 42 0.04 2.46 1.95
CA LEU A 42 -0.30 1.58 0.81
C LEU A 42 0.56 0.32 0.77
N ILE A 43 1.85 0.44 1.08
CA ILE A 43 2.77 -0.71 1.16
C ILE A 43 2.28 -1.67 2.24
N SER A 44 2.03 -1.18 3.46
CA SER A 44 1.53 -1.98 4.59
C SER A 44 0.20 -2.68 4.28
N LEU A 45 -0.69 -1.99 3.57
CA LEU A 45 -1.98 -2.52 3.13
C LEU A 45 -1.81 -3.65 2.10
N SER A 46 -0.90 -3.46 1.14
CA SER A 46 -0.58 -4.45 0.10
C SER A 46 0.04 -5.72 0.70
N GLU A 47 0.93 -5.58 1.69
CA GLU A 47 1.50 -6.70 2.43
C GLU A 47 0.43 -7.50 3.16
N THR A 48 -0.47 -6.80 3.88
CA THR A 48 -1.59 -7.41 4.60
C THR A 48 -2.52 -8.17 3.65
N ARG A 49 -2.87 -7.57 2.50
CA ARG A 49 -3.67 -8.21 1.46
C ARG A 49 -2.99 -9.47 0.92
N THR A 50 -1.67 -9.41 0.70
CA THR A 50 -0.89 -10.54 0.19
C THR A 50 -0.88 -11.71 1.18
N LEU A 51 -0.71 -11.41 2.47
CA LEU A 51 -0.80 -12.40 3.55
C LEU A 51 -2.17 -13.08 3.61
N LEU A 52 -3.27 -12.30 3.50
CA LEU A 52 -4.64 -12.84 3.50
C LEU A 52 -4.93 -13.71 2.28
N GLN A 53 -4.25 -13.48 1.16
CA GLN A 53 -4.32 -14.34 -0.03
C GLN A 53 -3.50 -15.64 0.12
N GLY A 54 -2.82 -15.86 1.24
CA GLY A 54 -1.93 -16.99 1.45
C GLY A 54 -0.64 -16.90 0.62
N LYS A 55 -0.27 -15.69 0.17
CA LYS A 55 0.95 -15.43 -0.59
C LYS A 55 2.00 -14.79 0.31
N THR A 56 3.28 -14.96 -0.02
CA THR A 56 4.37 -14.27 0.68
C THR A 56 4.43 -12.81 0.22
N PRO A 57 4.37 -11.82 1.14
CA PRO A 57 4.54 -10.42 0.78
C PRO A 57 5.90 -10.17 0.12
N VAL A 58 5.90 -9.40 -0.97
CA VAL A 58 7.13 -8.96 -1.63
C VAL A 58 7.67 -7.80 -0.82
N SER A 59 8.71 -8.06 -0.03
CA SER A 59 9.44 -7.02 0.68
C SER A 59 10.04 -6.07 -0.37
N GLN A 60 9.46 -4.88 -0.52
CA GLN A 60 10.03 -3.87 -1.40
C GLN A 60 11.33 -3.38 -0.77
N VAL A 61 12.45 -3.90 -1.26
CA VAL A 61 13.79 -3.42 -0.93
C VAL A 61 13.82 -1.93 -1.25
N ASN A 62 13.99 -1.14 -0.19
CA ASN A 62 14.15 0.31 -0.16
C ASN A 62 14.93 0.81 -1.38
N ALA A 63 14.22 1.23 -2.43
CA ALA A 63 14.81 1.89 -3.57
C ALA A 63 15.12 3.31 -3.13
N SER A 64 16.26 3.50 -2.46
CA SER A 64 16.82 4.81 -2.16
C SER A 64 16.97 5.57 -3.48
N VAL A 65 16.01 6.43 -3.79
CA VAL A 65 16.08 7.37 -4.91
C VAL A 65 17.28 8.27 -4.62
N THR A 66 18.41 7.96 -5.21
CA THR A 66 19.59 8.83 -5.21
C THR A 66 19.22 10.04 -6.04
N ARG A 67 18.78 11.13 -5.37
CA ARG A 67 18.57 12.44 -5.99
C ARG A 67 19.91 12.91 -6.56
N ILE A 68 20.12 12.70 -7.86
CA ILE A 68 21.29 13.23 -8.58
C ILE A 68 21.14 14.75 -8.57
N ARG A 69 21.98 15.45 -7.81
CA ARG A 69 22.06 16.92 -7.88
C ARG A 69 22.61 17.31 -9.26
N PRO A 70 22.03 18.30 -9.95
CA PRO A 70 22.69 18.90 -11.10
C PRO A 70 23.98 19.59 -10.62
N LEU A 71 25.10 19.29 -11.29
CA LEU A 71 26.39 19.94 -11.07
C LEU A 71 26.37 21.36 -11.68
N PRO A 72 27.13 22.32 -11.09
CA PRO A 72 27.14 23.73 -11.49
C PRO A 72 27.66 23.98 -12.91
#